data_AF-Q3IYE5-F1
#
_entry.id   AF-Q3IYE5-F1
#
_cell.length_a   1.000
_cell.length_b   1.000
_cell.length_c   1.000
_cell.angle_alpha   90.00
_cell.angle_beta   90.00
_cell.angle_gamma   90.00
#
_symmetry.space_group_name_H-M   'P 1'
#
loop_
_entity.id
_entity.type
_entity.pdbx_description
1 polymer ?
#
loop_
_entity_poly.entity_id
_entity_poly.type
_entity_poly.pdbx_seq_one_letter_code
_entity_poly.pdbx_strand_id
1 'polypeptide(L)'
;MVGIRSYGAPEPAALDALETLHLRSLDVLAGFETMVERAEPAFRPTAARFRDLHRVQSEELAEMIARFGREPESKGSLMSTVNRAVVSLRSLVNGVDGNIIDQIQDGEQHVVTAFDDALGEGQPIDVTARLRSMRRELCLLLFETQAAAATGR
;
A
#
# COMPACT_ATOMS: atom_id res chain seq x y z
N MET A 1 19.22 -25.91 -8.03
CA MET A 1 17.91 -26.57 -8.21
C MET A 1 16.93 -25.89 -7.27
N VAL A 2 16.15 -24.93 -7.77
CA VAL A 2 15.12 -24.25 -6.95
C VAL A 2 13.88 -25.12 -7.03
N GLY A 3 13.59 -25.83 -5.94
CA GLY A 3 12.40 -26.66 -5.82
C GLY A 3 11.15 -25.80 -6.01
N ILE A 4 10.27 -26.23 -6.90
CA ILE A 4 8.93 -25.68 -7.05
C ILE A 4 8.20 -26.01 -5.74
N ARG A 5 8.22 -25.09 -4.76
CA ARG A 5 7.56 -25.26 -3.46
C ARG A 5 6.06 -25.03 -3.66
N SER A 6 5.37 -26.10 -3.99
CA SER A 6 3.91 -26.18 -4.00
C SER A 6 3.44 -26.46 -2.55
N TYR A 7 2.63 -25.57 -1.99
CA TYR A 7 1.86 -25.71 -0.73
C TYR A 7 2.61 -25.85 0.61
N GLY A 8 3.84 -25.32 0.74
CA GLY A 8 4.50 -25.16 2.05
C GLY A 8 4.20 -23.79 2.66
N ALA A 9 4.14 -23.69 3.99
CA ALA A 9 4.13 -22.38 4.66
C ALA A 9 5.37 -21.57 4.22
N PRO A 10 5.22 -20.24 3.98
CA PRO A 10 6.35 -19.39 3.65
C PRO A 10 7.42 -19.46 4.74
N GLU A 11 8.68 -19.22 4.37
CA GLU A 11 9.72 -18.99 5.36
C GLU A 11 9.34 -17.78 6.24
N PRO A 12 9.75 -17.73 7.52
CA PRO A 12 9.39 -16.64 8.41
C PRO A 12 9.65 -15.25 7.83
N ALA A 13 10.80 -15.05 7.16
CA ALA A 13 11.15 -13.78 6.52
C ALA A 13 10.16 -13.36 5.43
N ALA A 14 9.65 -14.31 4.63
CA ALA A 14 8.64 -14.03 3.61
C ALA A 14 7.30 -13.63 4.24
N LEU A 15 6.94 -14.23 5.38
CA LEU A 15 5.72 -13.85 6.09
C LEU A 15 5.86 -12.49 6.79
N ASP A 16 7.01 -12.21 7.40
CA ASP A 16 7.31 -10.91 8.03
C ASP A 16 7.33 -9.77 6.98
N ALA A 17 7.81 -10.03 5.77
CA ALA A 17 7.76 -9.07 4.66
C ALA A 17 6.33 -8.83 4.16
N LEU A 18 5.47 -9.86 4.16
CA LEU A 18 4.05 -9.74 3.82
C LEU A 18 3.29 -8.90 4.87
N GLU A 19 3.57 -9.11 6.16
CA GLU A 19 3.04 -8.30 7.26
C GLU A 19 3.50 -6.83 7.17
N THR A 20 4.77 -6.62 6.82
CA THR A 20 5.31 -5.27 6.59
C THR A 20 4.59 -4.57 5.44
N LEU A 21 4.40 -5.26 4.31
CA LEU A 21 3.63 -4.73 3.18
C LEU A 21 2.19 -4.37 3.59
N HIS A 22 1.51 -5.26 4.31
CA HIS A 22 0.15 -5.02 4.81
C HIS A 22 0.07 -3.76 5.69
N LEU A 23 1.01 -3.60 6.62
CA LEU A 23 1.10 -2.40 7.46
C LEU A 23 1.29 -1.12 6.65
N ARG A 24 2.16 -1.15 5.62
CA ARG A 24 2.37 0.01 4.75
C ARG A 24 1.13 0.36 3.94
N SER A 25 0.41 -0.64 3.43
CA SER A 25 -0.86 -0.44 2.74
C SER A 25 -1.94 0.16 3.65
N LEU A 26 -2.00 -0.25 4.93
CA LEU A 26 -2.91 0.34 5.92
C LEU A 26 -2.56 1.79 6.26
N ASP A 27 -1.27 2.10 6.39
CA ASP A 27 -0.78 3.46 6.66
C ASP A 27 -1.24 4.43 5.55
N VAL A 28 -1.00 4.08 4.28
CA VAL A 28 -1.41 4.93 3.16
C VAL A 28 -2.92 4.95 2.98
N LEU A 29 -3.63 3.84 3.23
CA LEU A 29 -5.10 3.80 3.20
C LEU A 29 -5.70 4.83 4.16
N ALA A 30 -5.23 4.88 5.41
CA ALA A 30 -5.68 5.88 6.39
C ALA A 30 -5.39 7.31 5.92
N GLY A 31 -4.25 7.51 5.25
CA GLY A 31 -3.90 8.78 4.63
C GLY A 31 -4.90 9.19 3.55
N PHE A 32 -5.22 8.30 2.61
CA PHE A 32 -6.18 8.58 1.54
C PHE A 32 -7.62 8.71 2.04
N GLU A 33 -8.03 8.00 3.09
CA GLU A 33 -9.32 8.21 3.75
C GLU A 33 -9.43 9.66 4.23
N THR A 34 -8.39 10.18 4.88
CA THR A 34 -8.37 11.57 5.32
C THR A 34 -8.31 12.54 4.13
N MET A 35 -7.55 12.22 3.08
CA MET A 35 -7.50 13.06 1.88
C MET A 35 -8.87 13.14 1.19
N VAL A 36 -9.63 12.06 1.09
CA VAL A 36 -10.97 12.09 0.49
C VAL A 36 -11.90 13.05 1.24
N GLU A 37 -11.82 13.09 2.57
CA GLU A 37 -12.63 13.99 3.39
C GLU A 37 -12.22 15.46 3.25
N ARG A 38 -10.91 15.73 3.12
CA ARG A 38 -10.34 17.08 3.24
C ARG A 38 -9.94 17.71 1.91
N ALA A 39 -9.78 16.93 0.86
CA ALA A 39 -9.33 17.40 -0.45
C ALA A 39 -10.32 18.36 -1.11
N GLU A 40 -9.79 19.19 -1.99
CA GLU A 40 -10.57 20.00 -2.92
C GLU A 40 -11.41 19.11 -3.87
N PRO A 41 -12.59 19.56 -4.30
CA PRO A 41 -13.48 18.76 -5.14
C PRO A 41 -12.83 18.18 -6.40
N ALA A 42 -11.91 18.92 -7.02
CA ALA A 42 -11.20 18.48 -8.21
C ALA A 42 -10.25 17.29 -7.95
N PHE A 43 -9.70 17.17 -6.74
CA PHE A 43 -8.72 16.14 -6.38
C PHE A 43 -9.35 14.93 -5.67
N ARG A 44 -10.54 15.09 -5.06
CA ARG A 44 -11.26 13.99 -4.39
C ARG A 44 -11.40 12.72 -5.23
N PRO A 45 -11.69 12.75 -6.54
CA PRO A 45 -11.77 11.53 -7.34
C PRO A 45 -10.45 10.76 -7.36
N THR A 46 -9.31 11.46 -7.49
CA THR A 46 -7.97 10.85 -7.46
C THR A 46 -7.70 10.19 -6.11
N ALA A 47 -7.91 10.93 -5.01
CA ALA A 47 -7.74 10.39 -3.66
C ALA A 47 -8.63 9.15 -3.39
N ALA A 48 -9.87 9.17 -3.90
CA ALA A 48 -10.80 8.04 -3.75
C ALA A 48 -10.31 6.79 -4.49
N ARG A 49 -9.72 6.94 -5.68
CA ARG A 49 -9.15 5.80 -6.43
C ARG A 49 -8.01 5.12 -5.66
N PHE A 50 -7.10 5.88 -5.07
CA PHE A 50 -6.03 5.33 -4.24
C PHE A 50 -6.55 4.67 -2.97
N ARG A 51 -7.48 5.32 -2.26
CA ARG A 51 -8.18 4.73 -1.10
C ARG A 51 -8.80 3.39 -1.46
N ASP A 52 -9.54 3.33 -2.55
CA ASP A 52 -10.28 2.14 -2.95
C ASP A 52 -9.34 1.00 -3.35
N LEU A 53 -8.24 1.32 -4.06
CA LEU A 53 -7.20 0.36 -4.37
C LEU A 53 -6.56 -0.22 -3.10
N HIS A 54 -6.07 0.64 -2.19
CA HIS A 54 -5.40 0.18 -0.98
C HIS A 54 -6.32 -0.57 -0.04
N ARG A 55 -7.61 -0.23 0.02
CA ARG A 55 -8.60 -0.98 0.79
C ARG A 55 -8.70 -2.44 0.32
N VAL A 56 -8.93 -2.64 -0.98
CA VAL A 56 -9.01 -3.99 -1.56
C VAL A 56 -7.70 -4.74 -1.35
N GLN A 57 -6.58 -4.08 -1.57
CA GLN A 57 -5.26 -4.69 -1.42
C GLN A 57 -4.94 -5.08 0.03
N SER A 58 -5.24 -4.22 1.01
CA SER A 58 -5.08 -4.53 2.43
C SER A 58 -5.97 -5.68 2.90
N GLU A 59 -7.21 -5.77 2.40
CA GLU A 59 -8.11 -6.89 2.70
C GLU A 59 -7.51 -8.22 2.20
N GLU A 60 -7.04 -8.24 0.95
CA GLU A 60 -6.42 -9.44 0.38
C GLU A 60 -5.10 -9.83 1.05
N LEU A 61 -4.26 -8.85 1.43
CA LEU A 61 -3.02 -9.10 2.18
C LEU A 61 -3.33 -9.71 3.56
N ALA A 62 -4.35 -9.20 4.24
CA ALA A 62 -4.80 -9.76 5.51
C ALA A 62 -5.25 -11.23 5.37
N GLU A 63 -6.00 -11.55 4.31
CA GLU A 63 -6.41 -12.93 4.01
C GLU A 63 -5.21 -13.85 3.74
N MET A 64 -4.20 -13.36 3.01
CA MET A 64 -2.97 -14.13 2.77
C MET A 64 -2.20 -14.41 4.08
N ILE A 65 -2.06 -13.41 4.95
CA ILE A 65 -1.40 -13.56 6.26
C ILE A 65 -2.17 -14.56 7.14
N ALA A 66 -3.50 -14.40 7.22
CA ALA A 66 -4.39 -15.30 7.97
C ALA A 66 -4.30 -16.75 7.50
N ARG A 67 -4.22 -16.97 6.18
CA ARG A 67 -4.05 -18.30 5.58
C ARG A 67 -2.78 -19.01 6.06
N PHE A 68 -1.73 -18.27 6.43
CA PHE A 68 -0.49 -18.84 6.96
C PHE A 68 -0.46 -18.94 8.50
N GLY A 69 -1.61 -18.77 9.15
CA GLY A 69 -1.77 -18.96 10.59
C GLY A 69 -1.26 -17.80 11.44
N ARG A 70 -1.06 -16.62 10.83
CA ARG A 70 -0.74 -15.39 11.56
C ARG A 70 -1.93 -14.46 11.62
N GLU A 71 -1.97 -13.64 12.65
CA GLU A 71 -3.06 -12.70 12.86
C GLU A 71 -2.73 -11.41 12.08
N PRO A 72 -3.49 -11.09 11.01
CA PRO A 72 -3.26 -9.86 10.29
C PRO A 72 -3.63 -8.66 11.16
N GLU A 73 -2.82 -7.61 11.08
CA GLU A 73 -3.16 -6.35 11.71
C GLU A 73 -4.48 -5.81 11.14
N SER A 74 -5.40 -5.44 12.02
CA SER A 74 -6.70 -4.89 11.64
C SER A 74 -6.78 -3.43 12.04
N LYS A 75 -7.65 -2.67 11.34
CA LYS A 75 -8.02 -1.28 11.65
C LYS A 75 -8.49 -1.05 13.11
N GLY A 76 -8.57 -2.08 13.98
CA GLY A 76 -8.91 -1.97 15.40
C GLY A 76 -7.72 -2.01 16.38
N SER A 77 -6.52 -2.44 15.96
CA SER A 77 -5.29 -2.51 16.81
C SER A 77 -4.60 -1.13 16.98
N LEU A 78 -5.30 -0.05 16.57
CA LEU A 78 -4.84 1.32 16.36
C LEU A 78 -4.46 2.13 17.62
N MET A 79 -4.06 1.51 18.73
CA MET A 79 -3.53 2.29 19.87
C MET A 79 -2.07 2.71 19.69
N SER A 80 -1.32 2.07 18.78
CA SER A 80 0.11 2.36 18.52
C SER A 80 0.36 3.19 17.25
N THR A 81 -0.44 2.98 16.19
CA THR A 81 -0.20 3.53 14.84
C THR A 81 -0.78 4.94 14.62
N VAL A 82 -1.74 5.36 15.44
CA VAL A 82 -2.35 6.71 15.32
C VAL A 82 -1.30 7.81 15.51
N ASN A 83 -0.27 7.61 16.34
CA ASN A 83 0.82 8.58 16.47
C ASN A 83 1.77 8.62 15.25
N ARG A 84 1.81 7.61 14.38
CA ARG A 84 2.68 7.58 13.19
C ARG A 84 1.94 7.96 11.90
N ALA A 85 0.70 7.52 11.73
CA ALA A 85 -0.18 7.91 10.63
C ALA A 85 -0.48 9.42 10.66
N VAL A 86 -0.70 10.00 11.84
CA VAL A 86 -0.87 11.46 11.98
C VAL A 86 0.43 12.23 11.72
N VAL A 87 1.61 11.67 12.01
CA VAL A 87 2.90 12.31 11.73
C VAL A 87 3.24 12.28 10.24
N SER A 88 2.99 11.15 9.55
CA SER A 88 3.12 11.06 8.08
C SER A 88 2.11 11.98 7.38
N LEU A 89 0.86 12.03 7.85
CA LEU A 89 -0.16 12.92 7.29
C LEU A 89 0.11 14.39 7.60
N ARG A 90 0.67 14.73 8.77
CA ARG A 90 1.11 16.09 9.11
C ARG A 90 2.27 16.54 8.22
N SER A 91 3.13 15.65 7.76
CA SER A 91 4.16 15.94 6.75
C SER A 91 3.53 16.27 5.38
N LEU A 92 2.45 15.59 5.00
CA LEU A 92 1.71 15.82 3.75
C LEU A 92 0.85 17.10 3.83
N VAL A 93 0.27 17.39 5.00
CA VAL A 93 -0.67 18.52 5.20
C VAL A 93 0.03 19.83 5.60
N ASN A 94 1.18 19.80 6.27
CA ASN A 94 1.91 21.01 6.67
C ASN A 94 2.89 21.54 5.60
N GLY A 95 3.05 20.85 4.47
CA GLY A 95 3.86 21.27 3.33
C GLY A 95 3.07 22.13 2.34
N VAL A 96 2.66 23.32 2.77
CA VAL A 96 2.19 24.39 1.88
C VAL A 96 3.39 24.86 1.06
N ASP A 97 3.56 24.31 -0.15
CA ASP A 97 4.27 24.86 -1.33
C ASP A 97 4.60 23.76 -2.38
N GLY A 98 4.41 22.46 -2.08
CA GLY A 98 4.70 21.35 -3.00
C GLY A 98 3.48 20.80 -3.77
N ASN A 99 3.70 20.30 -4.99
CA ASN A 99 2.68 19.65 -5.82
C ASN A 99 2.14 18.39 -5.11
N ILE A 100 0.83 18.34 -4.84
CA ILE A 100 0.15 17.22 -4.15
C ILE A 100 0.41 15.86 -4.83
N ILE A 101 0.67 15.86 -6.14
CA ILE A 101 1.00 14.65 -6.90
C ILE A 101 2.37 14.10 -6.53
N ASP A 102 3.36 14.97 -6.31
CA ASP A 102 4.71 14.55 -5.92
C ASP A 102 4.68 13.93 -4.53
N GLN A 103 3.86 14.48 -3.63
CA GLN A 103 3.64 13.93 -2.29
C GLN A 103 2.98 12.54 -2.31
N ILE A 104 2.03 12.30 -3.22
CA ILE A 104 1.48 10.95 -3.44
C ILE A 104 2.59 10.00 -3.89
N GLN A 105 3.41 10.41 -4.86
CA GLN A 105 4.50 9.56 -5.35
C GLN A 105 5.46 9.17 -4.23
N ASP A 106 5.87 10.12 -3.40
CA ASP A 106 6.75 9.86 -2.26
C ASP A 106 6.11 8.89 -1.25
N GLY A 107 4.83 9.10 -0.93
CA GLY A 107 4.09 8.21 -0.03
C GLY A 107 3.96 6.78 -0.57
N GLU A 108 3.65 6.65 -1.86
CA GLU A 108 3.43 5.37 -2.52
C GLU A 108 4.73 4.63 -2.83
N GLN A 109 5.85 5.34 -2.97
CA GLN A 109 7.16 4.72 -3.19
C GLN A 109 7.53 3.76 -2.05
N HIS A 110 7.12 4.06 -0.81
CA HIS A 110 7.31 3.16 0.31
C HIS A 110 6.51 1.85 0.18
N VAL A 111 5.31 1.89 -0.39
CA VAL A 111 4.48 0.70 -0.63
C VAL A 111 5.05 -0.12 -1.78
N VAL A 112 5.50 0.54 -2.86
CA VAL A 112 6.16 -0.12 -4.00
C VAL A 112 7.43 -0.85 -3.53
N THR A 113 8.26 -0.21 -2.70
CA THR A 113 9.44 -0.87 -2.11
C THR A 113 9.04 -2.07 -1.26
N ALA A 114 8.00 -1.97 -0.44
CA ALA A 114 7.53 -3.11 0.36
C ALA A 114 7.01 -4.28 -0.50
N PHE A 115 6.41 -3.99 -1.66
CA PHE A 115 6.09 -5.03 -2.65
C PHE A 115 7.35 -5.69 -3.19
N ASP A 116 8.38 -4.91 -3.52
CA ASP A 116 9.65 -5.44 -4.06
C ASP A 116 10.37 -6.31 -3.02
N ASP A 117 10.40 -5.87 -1.75
CA ASP A 117 10.94 -6.64 -0.62
C ASP A 117 10.18 -7.95 -0.44
N ALA A 118 8.84 -7.90 -0.35
CA ALA A 118 8.01 -9.10 -0.21
C ALA A 118 8.18 -10.08 -1.37
N LEU A 119 8.36 -9.59 -2.60
CA LEU A 119 8.64 -10.43 -3.78
C LEU A 119 10.07 -11.01 -3.77
N GLY A 120 11.02 -10.35 -3.10
CA GLY A 120 12.40 -10.79 -2.95
C GLY A 120 12.59 -11.95 -1.97
N GLU A 121 11.73 -12.04 -0.94
CA GLU A 121 11.83 -13.06 0.12
C GLU A 121 11.35 -14.47 -0.28
N GLY A 122 10.88 -14.67 -1.51
CA GLY A 122 10.53 -15.99 -2.02
C GLY A 122 9.15 -16.50 -1.54
N GLN A 123 8.10 -15.76 -1.87
CA GLN A 123 6.72 -16.12 -1.56
C GLN A 123 6.25 -17.39 -2.30
N PRO A 124 5.20 -18.06 -1.82
CA PRO A 124 4.48 -19.07 -2.59
C PRO A 124 4.07 -18.55 -3.97
N ILE A 125 3.94 -19.45 -4.95
CA ILE A 125 3.74 -19.06 -6.36
C ILE A 125 2.44 -18.27 -6.59
N ASP A 126 1.36 -18.64 -5.90
CA ASP A 126 0.07 -17.97 -5.94
C ASP A 126 0.14 -16.59 -5.30
N VAL A 127 0.79 -16.47 -4.14
CA VAL A 127 1.05 -15.18 -3.47
C VAL A 127 1.91 -14.28 -4.34
N THR A 128 3.00 -14.80 -4.90
CA THR A 128 3.89 -14.07 -5.83
C THR A 128 3.13 -13.51 -7.02
N ALA A 129 2.29 -14.34 -7.65
CA ALA A 129 1.50 -13.92 -8.80
C ALA A 129 0.54 -12.78 -8.44
N ARG A 130 -0.11 -12.87 -7.27
CA ARG A 130 -1.05 -11.84 -6.83
C ARG A 130 -0.34 -10.54 -6.43
N LEU A 131 0.75 -10.61 -5.66
CA LEU A 131 1.56 -9.43 -5.30
C LEU A 131 2.06 -8.68 -6.53
N ARG A 132 2.50 -9.39 -7.56
CA ARG A 132 2.89 -8.78 -8.85
C ARG A 132 1.73 -8.07 -9.53
N SER A 133 0.50 -8.58 -9.42
CA SER A 133 -0.69 -7.92 -9.96
C SER A 133 -1.01 -6.65 -9.21
N MET A 134 -1.08 -6.73 -7.87
CA MET A 134 -1.35 -5.59 -6.99
C MET A 134 -0.36 -4.45 -7.20
N ARG A 135 0.94 -4.78 -7.27
CA ARG A 135 1.99 -3.81 -7.57
C ARG A 135 1.79 -3.15 -8.93
N ARG A 136 1.42 -3.90 -9.97
CA ARG A 136 1.12 -3.33 -11.29
C ARG A 136 -0.09 -2.40 -11.26
N GLU A 137 -1.15 -2.77 -10.55
CA GLU A 137 -2.34 -1.93 -10.37
C GLU A 137 -1.97 -0.58 -9.73
N LEU A 138 -1.14 -0.60 -8.67
CA LEU A 138 -0.64 0.62 -8.03
C LEU A 138 0.24 1.46 -8.96
N CYS A 139 1.21 0.84 -9.63
CA CYS A 139 2.08 1.55 -10.57
C CYS A 139 1.30 2.17 -11.74
N LEU A 140 0.25 1.50 -12.24
CA LEU A 140 -0.61 2.05 -13.28
C LEU A 140 -1.38 3.27 -12.78
N LEU A 141 -1.96 3.21 -11.57
CA LEU A 141 -2.67 4.35 -10.99
C LEU A 141 -1.75 5.55 -10.76
N LEU A 142 -0.52 5.32 -10.30
CA LEU A 142 0.53 6.34 -10.18
C LEU A 142 0.85 6.98 -11.54
N PHE A 143 1.08 6.17 -12.56
CA PHE A 143 1.39 6.64 -13.91
C PHE A 143 0.25 7.48 -14.50
N GLU A 144 -0.99 7.01 -14.40
CA GLU A 144 -2.17 7.73 -14.88
C GLU A 144 -2.34 9.08 -14.17
N THR A 145 -2.13 9.09 -12.86
CA THR A 145 -2.22 10.31 -12.04
C THR A 145 -1.16 11.34 -12.46
N GLN A 146 0.06 10.88 -12.72
CA GLN A 146 1.13 11.74 -13.21
C GLN A 146 0.86 12.28 -14.63
N ALA A 147 0.36 11.43 -15.52
CA ALA A 147 0.03 11.81 -16.89
C ALA A 147 -1.10 12.85 -16.93
N ALA A 148 -2.13 12.70 -16.09
CA ALA A 148 -3.21 13.66 -15.95
C ALA A 148 -2.70 15.03 -15.45
N ALA A 149 -1.80 15.04 -14.47
CA ALA A 149 -1.19 16.26 -13.95
C ALA A 149 -0.30 16.98 -14.98
N ALA A 150 0.36 16.23 -15.86
CA ALA A 150 1.17 16.81 -16.94
C ALA A 150 0.33 17.45 -18.05
N THR A 151 -0.86 16.91 -18.33
CA THR A 151 -1.74 17.35 -19.43
C THR A 151 -2.66 18.52 -19.06
N GLY A 152 -2.94 18.72 -17.77
CA GLY A 152 -3.76 19.82 -17.26
C GLY A 152 -3.03 21.17 -17.09
N ARG A 153 -1.84 21.33 -17.67
CA ARG A 153 -1.04 22.57 -17.67
C ARG A 153 -1.12 23.30 -19.00
#